data_AF-A0A2W4R9Y9-F1
#
_entry.id   AF-A0A2W4R9Y9-F1
#
_cell.length_a   1.000
_cell.length_b   1.000
_cell.length_c   1.000
_cell.angle_alpha   90.00
_cell.angle_beta   90.00
_cell.angle_gamma   90.00
#
_symmetry.space_group_name_H-M   'P 1'
#
loop_
_entity.id
_entity.type
_entity.pdbx_description
1 polymer ?
#
loop_
_entity_poly.entity_id
_entity_poly.type
_entity_poly.pdbx_seq_one_letter_code
_entity_poly.pdbx_strand_id
1 'polypeptide(L)'
;MTSTFHADTRTSQRTHRLSGEWQVRPIPLHAHSYPHEHSEGEWRTVPECAHLQVAFFPDQPYWGSHLRELNDSVWLYRRTFPTPEGVFHRARLRFDGVDYFASVWLNGHYLGDHEGHFAPFSFDVTGVLRRHGDNELLVAVSSPWDAPNPRGSYPSDHVIRGLVKGQYEHGEGVIPPDVNPLGIWRPTWLLLDDGISIEHIRLETGLDGRVRLRLRVANATSTIWHGQLSLVIAAENHNGPGVEALDRLRLPPGTHTVERDVYIPKPQWWWPWDHGVPNLYRLQATLEGEDETRAERELVFGVRTVRLERSPQRFTYLINERPVFIRGSSYMPALYLSQATEQHLRRDIELARDANLNLLRVHVHVSPPELYDLCDRMGMLLWQDFELNWIQETTADFENRARALSYTHPQAQETE
;
A
#
# COMPACT_ATOMS: atom_id res chain seq x y z
N MET A 1 -6.26 -0.68 -30.06
CA MET A 1 -7.24 -1.55 -29.36
C MET A 1 -6.63 -1.87 -28.00
N THR A 2 -7.08 -1.15 -26.99
CA THR A 2 -6.54 -1.07 -25.63
C THR A 2 -6.90 -2.31 -24.83
N SER A 3 -5.91 -3.11 -24.42
CA SER A 3 -6.07 -4.19 -23.45
C SER A 3 -5.83 -3.64 -22.05
N THR A 4 -6.91 -3.36 -21.33
CA THR A 4 -6.89 -3.07 -19.91
C THR A 4 -6.71 -4.40 -19.18
N PHE A 5 -5.56 -4.61 -18.53
CA PHE A 5 -5.38 -5.71 -17.58
C PHE A 5 -5.31 -5.11 -16.18
N HIS A 6 -6.45 -5.07 -15.49
CA HIS A 6 -6.43 -5.11 -14.04
C HIS A 6 -6.30 -6.58 -13.66
N ALA A 7 -5.31 -6.91 -12.82
CA ALA A 7 -5.28 -8.18 -12.13
C ALA A 7 -6.45 -8.20 -11.15
N ASP A 8 -7.61 -8.55 -11.66
CA ASP A 8 -8.83 -8.73 -10.90
C ASP A 8 -8.67 -10.02 -10.09
N THR A 9 -8.42 -9.85 -8.79
CA THR A 9 -8.37 -10.95 -7.84
C THR A 9 -9.75 -11.62 -7.81
N ARG A 10 -9.87 -12.84 -8.35
CA ARG A 10 -11.07 -13.67 -8.16
C ARG A 10 -11.09 -14.20 -6.73
N THR A 11 -11.41 -13.30 -5.81
CA THR A 11 -11.65 -13.59 -4.42
C THR A 11 -13.09 -14.08 -4.26
N SER A 12 -13.30 -15.11 -3.42
CA SER A 12 -14.63 -15.38 -2.83
C SER A 12 -15.05 -14.26 -1.87
N GLN A 13 -14.07 -13.51 -1.35
CA GLN A 13 -14.29 -12.16 -0.86
C GLN A 13 -14.77 -11.28 -2.02
N ARG A 14 -16.00 -10.81 -1.97
CA ARG A 14 -16.54 -9.91 -3.00
C ARG A 14 -16.00 -8.51 -2.72
N THR A 15 -15.10 -8.05 -3.58
CA THR A 15 -14.49 -6.71 -3.49
C THR A 15 -15.28 -5.72 -4.32
N HIS A 16 -15.87 -4.73 -3.68
CA HIS A 16 -16.65 -3.69 -4.33
C HIS A 16 -15.92 -2.36 -4.24
N ARG A 17 -15.43 -1.86 -5.37
CA ARG A 17 -14.88 -0.50 -5.43
C ARG A 17 -16.01 0.47 -5.17
N LEU A 18 -15.83 1.35 -4.19
CA LEU A 18 -16.74 2.47 -3.97
C LEU A 18 -16.37 3.56 -4.99
N SER A 19 -16.68 3.35 -6.27
CA SER A 19 -16.29 4.26 -7.34
C SER A 19 -17.14 5.54 -7.38
N GLY A 20 -16.61 6.60 -7.98
CA GLY A 20 -17.35 7.84 -8.23
C GLY A 20 -16.70 9.06 -7.57
N GLU A 21 -17.38 10.21 -7.62
CA GLU A 21 -16.86 11.46 -7.09
C GLU A 21 -17.08 11.58 -5.57
N TRP A 22 -16.23 12.35 -4.90
CA TRP A 22 -16.41 12.73 -3.51
C TRP A 22 -17.01 14.13 -3.44
N GLN A 23 -17.88 14.36 -2.45
CA GLN A 23 -18.18 15.70 -2.00
C GLN A 23 -17.21 16.07 -0.90
N VAL A 24 -16.58 17.24 -0.97
CA VAL A 24 -15.62 17.73 0.02
C VAL A 24 -15.98 19.13 0.48
N ARG A 25 -15.62 19.45 1.72
CA ARG A 25 -15.64 20.82 2.24
C ARG A 25 -14.57 21.00 3.33
N PRO A 26 -14.02 22.20 3.50
CA PRO A 26 -13.11 22.48 4.59
C PRO A 26 -13.88 22.63 5.92
N ILE A 27 -13.28 22.19 7.01
CA ILE A 27 -13.69 22.46 8.40
C ILE A 27 -12.45 22.88 9.21
N PRO A 28 -12.62 23.58 10.34
CA PRO A 28 -11.49 23.98 11.19
C PRO A 28 -10.66 22.77 11.66
N LEU A 29 -9.33 22.94 11.73
CA LEU A 29 -8.37 21.88 12.05
C LEU A 29 -8.60 21.20 13.43
N HIS A 30 -9.35 21.84 14.33
CA HIS A 30 -9.64 21.35 15.69
C HIS A 30 -11.00 20.64 15.85
N ALA A 31 -11.69 20.33 14.74
CA ALA A 31 -12.99 19.65 14.79
C ALA A 31 -12.80 18.15 15.09
N HIS A 32 -12.89 17.76 16.36
CA HIS A 32 -12.70 16.38 16.84
C HIS A 32 -14.00 15.56 17.00
N SER A 33 -15.17 16.13 16.69
CA SER A 33 -16.49 15.49 16.84
C SER A 33 -17.13 15.17 15.49
N TYR A 34 -18.21 14.38 15.51
CA TYR A 34 -18.98 14.06 14.30
C TYR A 34 -19.40 15.37 13.60
N PRO A 35 -18.95 15.62 12.36
CA PRO A 35 -18.86 16.99 11.82
C PRO A 35 -20.19 17.55 11.28
N HIS A 36 -21.33 16.94 11.61
CA HIS A 36 -22.66 17.43 11.19
C HIS A 36 -23.20 18.56 12.08
N GLU A 37 -22.72 18.73 13.32
CA GLU A 37 -23.33 19.67 14.27
C GLU A 37 -22.81 21.12 14.18
N HIS A 38 -21.67 21.37 13.52
CA HIS A 38 -20.97 22.67 13.60
C HIS A 38 -20.36 23.20 12.30
N SER A 39 -20.76 22.68 11.14
CA SER A 39 -20.10 22.97 9.87
C SER A 39 -20.86 23.98 8.99
N GLU A 40 -20.31 25.17 8.80
CA GLU A 40 -20.71 26.13 7.76
C GLU A 40 -19.89 25.90 6.48
N GLY A 41 -20.45 26.16 5.28
CA GLY A 41 -19.73 26.08 3.99
C GLY A 41 -20.34 25.16 2.92
N GLU A 42 -20.03 25.43 1.66
CA GLU A 42 -20.54 24.70 0.49
C GLU A 42 -19.72 23.42 0.21
N TRP A 43 -20.44 22.35 -0.16
CA TRP A 43 -19.83 21.11 -0.65
C TRP A 43 -19.37 21.28 -2.10
N ARG A 44 -18.14 20.85 -2.39
CA ARG A 44 -17.55 20.82 -3.73
C ARG A 44 -17.31 19.39 -4.17
N THR A 45 -17.39 19.13 -5.46
CA THR A 45 -17.13 17.79 -6.00
C THR A 45 -15.66 17.66 -6.39
N VAL A 46 -15.03 16.53 -6.03
CA VAL A 46 -13.68 16.17 -6.45
C VAL A 46 -13.64 14.74 -6.98
N PRO A 47 -12.65 14.38 -7.83
CA PRO A 47 -12.49 13.03 -8.34
C PRO A 47 -12.35 11.98 -7.23
N GLU A 48 -12.55 10.70 -7.60
CA GLU A 48 -12.47 9.58 -6.67
C GLU A 48 -11.12 9.46 -5.95
N CYS A 49 -10.04 9.59 -6.72
CA CYS A 49 -8.66 9.37 -6.30
C CYS A 49 -7.83 10.56 -6.73
N ALA A 50 -7.68 11.56 -5.87
CA ALA A 50 -6.95 12.78 -6.17
C ALA A 50 -6.40 13.44 -4.91
N HIS A 51 -5.21 14.03 -5.04
CA HIS A 51 -4.80 15.07 -4.10
C HIS A 51 -5.60 16.35 -4.38
N LEU A 52 -5.97 17.09 -3.34
CA LEU A 52 -6.84 18.27 -3.48
C LEU A 52 -6.18 19.41 -4.25
N GLN A 53 -4.85 19.54 -4.18
CA GLN A 53 -4.10 20.52 -4.97
C GLN A 53 -4.38 20.38 -6.47
N VAL A 54 -4.29 19.15 -7.00
CA VAL A 54 -4.55 18.89 -8.42
C VAL A 54 -6.04 18.92 -8.77
N ALA A 55 -6.92 18.61 -7.81
CA ALA A 55 -8.36 18.63 -8.01
C ALA A 55 -8.92 20.06 -8.08
N PHE A 56 -8.45 20.96 -7.20
CA PHE A 56 -8.93 22.35 -7.15
C PHE A 56 -8.16 23.31 -8.06
N PHE A 57 -6.88 23.04 -8.33
CA PHE A 57 -6.02 23.94 -9.09
C PHE A 57 -5.32 23.23 -10.25
N PRO A 58 -6.09 22.61 -11.19
CA PRO A 58 -5.52 21.81 -12.27
C PRO A 58 -4.57 22.60 -13.19
N ASP A 59 -4.78 23.91 -13.33
CA ASP A 59 -3.94 24.78 -14.17
C ASP A 59 -2.66 25.27 -13.48
N GLN A 60 -2.63 25.30 -12.14
CA GLN A 60 -1.50 25.75 -11.35
C GLN A 60 -1.29 24.90 -10.08
N PRO A 61 -1.02 23.59 -10.21
CA PRO A 61 -0.90 22.70 -9.06
C PRO A 61 0.53 22.65 -8.49
N TYR A 62 1.46 23.51 -8.89
CA TYR A 62 2.88 23.33 -8.55
C TYR A 62 3.51 24.50 -7.78
N TRP A 63 2.83 25.64 -7.65
CA TRP A 63 3.35 26.80 -6.92
C TRP A 63 2.20 27.70 -6.48
N GLY A 64 2.43 28.52 -5.45
CA GLY A 64 1.50 29.55 -4.99
C GLY A 64 0.89 29.23 -3.63
N SER A 65 0.65 30.28 -2.84
CA SER A 65 0.15 30.14 -1.47
C SER A 65 -1.19 29.43 -1.38
N HIS A 66 -2.01 29.50 -2.43
CA HIS A 66 -3.30 28.81 -2.51
C HIS A 66 -3.17 27.29 -2.34
N LEU A 67 -2.04 26.69 -2.71
CA LEU A 67 -1.76 25.26 -2.48
C LEU A 67 -1.47 25.00 -1.00
N ARG A 68 -0.66 25.88 -0.38
CA ARG A 68 -0.31 25.84 1.03
C ARG A 68 -1.53 25.97 1.93
N GLU A 69 -2.43 26.88 1.59
CA GLU A 69 -3.66 27.21 2.33
C GLU A 69 -4.63 26.02 2.43
N LEU A 70 -4.57 25.03 1.51
CA LEU A 70 -5.40 23.83 1.61
C LEU A 70 -5.08 23.01 2.87
N ASN A 71 -3.81 23.00 3.31
CA ASN A 71 -3.34 22.25 4.46
C ASN A 71 -3.66 22.93 5.81
N ASP A 72 -4.18 24.16 5.79
CA ASP A 72 -4.62 24.89 7.00
C ASP A 72 -6.02 24.43 7.48
N SER A 73 -6.66 23.51 6.74
CA SER A 73 -7.99 22.97 7.03
C SER A 73 -7.97 21.45 7.15
N VAL A 74 -8.93 20.91 7.91
CA VAL A 74 -9.38 19.52 7.72
C VAL A 74 -10.39 19.52 6.58
N TRP A 75 -10.31 18.53 5.68
CA TRP A 75 -11.26 18.34 4.60
C TRP A 75 -12.19 17.20 4.91
N LEU A 76 -13.48 17.50 5.05
CA LEU A 76 -14.51 16.48 5.21
C LEU A 76 -14.93 15.97 3.84
N TYR A 77 -14.66 14.70 3.58
CA TYR A 77 -15.15 13.94 2.43
C TYR A 77 -16.48 13.27 2.79
N ARG A 78 -17.43 13.27 1.85
CA ARG A 78 -18.71 12.60 1.93
C ARG A 78 -19.02 11.83 0.66
N ARG A 79 -19.53 10.62 0.84
CA ARG A 79 -20.12 9.81 -0.22
C ARG A 79 -21.23 8.94 0.34
N THR A 80 -22.21 8.62 -0.49
CA THR A 80 -23.20 7.58 -0.21
C THR A 80 -23.01 6.40 -1.15
N PHE A 81 -23.32 5.20 -0.68
CA PHE A 81 -23.28 3.99 -1.51
C PHE A 81 -24.29 2.95 -1.03
N PRO A 82 -24.88 2.15 -1.93
CA PRO A 82 -25.71 1.01 -1.55
C PRO A 82 -24.86 -0.17 -1.10
N THR A 83 -25.40 -1.02 -0.22
CA THR A 83 -24.77 -2.32 0.05
C THR A 83 -25.03 -3.27 -1.12
N PRO A 84 -24.00 -3.87 -1.72
CA PRO A 84 -24.15 -4.87 -2.78
C PRO A 84 -25.02 -6.06 -2.35
N GLU A 85 -25.82 -6.59 -3.28
CA GLU A 85 -26.67 -7.75 -3.01
C GLU A 85 -25.86 -9.01 -2.67
N GLY A 86 -26.50 -9.94 -1.95
CA GLY A 86 -25.97 -11.27 -1.63
C GLY A 86 -25.54 -11.45 -0.18
N VAL A 87 -25.32 -12.71 0.21
CA VAL A 87 -25.05 -13.09 1.60
C VAL A 87 -23.59 -12.87 1.96
N PHE A 88 -23.33 -12.26 3.11
CA PHE A 88 -21.99 -12.10 3.67
C PHE A 88 -22.06 -12.10 5.20
N HIS A 89 -21.03 -12.67 5.83
CA HIS A 89 -20.90 -12.76 7.28
C HIS A 89 -20.02 -11.66 7.87
N ARG A 90 -19.08 -11.13 7.08
CA ARG A 90 -18.19 -10.04 7.47
C ARG A 90 -18.13 -8.99 6.37
N ALA A 91 -18.10 -7.72 6.79
CA ALA A 91 -17.86 -6.59 5.90
C ALA A 91 -16.70 -5.75 6.44
N ARG A 92 -15.81 -5.33 5.55
CA ARG A 92 -14.71 -4.40 5.85
C ARG A 92 -14.73 -3.22 4.90
N LEU A 93 -14.56 -2.02 5.45
CA LEU A 93 -14.28 -0.83 4.66
C LEU A 93 -12.76 -0.65 4.59
N ARG A 94 -12.20 -0.61 3.38
CA ARG A 94 -10.76 -0.50 3.15
C ARG A 94 -10.43 0.73 2.33
N PHE A 95 -9.40 1.45 2.74
CA PHE A 95 -8.80 2.55 1.98
C PHE A 95 -7.40 2.10 1.54
N ASP A 96 -7.09 2.25 0.25
CA ASP A 96 -5.76 1.90 -0.24
C ASP A 96 -4.72 3.01 -0.02
N GLY A 97 -5.16 4.25 0.28
CA GLY A 97 -4.26 5.38 0.52
C GLY A 97 -5.00 6.69 0.75
N VAL A 98 -4.72 7.32 1.90
CA VAL A 98 -5.22 8.64 2.28
C VAL A 98 -4.04 9.46 2.76
N ASP A 99 -3.91 10.70 2.28
CA ASP A 99 -2.81 11.58 2.63
C ASP A 99 -3.32 12.77 3.49
N TYR A 100 -3.03 12.88 4.78
CA TYR A 100 -2.15 12.03 5.60
C TYR A 100 -2.89 11.43 6.80
N PHE A 101 -3.51 12.28 7.62
CA PHE A 101 -4.37 11.85 8.71
C PHE A 101 -5.79 11.63 8.19
N ALA A 102 -6.44 10.55 8.63
CA ALA A 102 -7.81 10.25 8.29
C ALA A 102 -8.60 9.81 9.53
N SER A 103 -9.78 10.40 9.76
CA SER A 103 -10.76 9.89 10.72
C SER A 103 -12.01 9.46 9.95
N VAL A 104 -12.55 8.27 10.24
CA VAL A 104 -13.58 7.66 9.40
C VAL A 104 -14.87 7.38 10.18
N TRP A 105 -16.01 7.71 9.56
CA TRP A 105 -17.33 7.37 10.06
C TRP A 105 -18.18 6.70 8.98
N LEU A 106 -18.97 5.70 9.39
CA LEU A 106 -19.98 5.08 8.55
C LEU A 106 -21.34 5.15 9.25
N ASN A 107 -22.34 5.74 8.59
CA ASN A 107 -23.70 5.91 9.12
C ASN A 107 -23.76 6.57 10.51
N GLY A 108 -22.87 7.52 10.78
CA GLY A 108 -22.76 8.18 12.08
C GLY A 108 -21.86 7.46 13.10
N HIS A 109 -21.44 6.22 12.83
CA HIS A 109 -20.57 5.46 13.71
C HIS A 109 -19.10 5.76 13.40
N TYR A 110 -18.37 6.22 14.40
CA TYR A 110 -16.92 6.38 14.32
C TYR A 110 -16.23 5.02 14.24
N LEU A 111 -15.38 4.84 13.23
CA LEU A 111 -14.67 3.58 12.98
C LEU A 111 -13.25 3.60 13.52
N GLY A 112 -12.58 4.76 13.48
CA GLY A 112 -11.21 4.94 13.93
C GLY A 112 -10.44 5.97 13.10
N ASP A 113 -9.16 6.10 13.45
CA ASP A 113 -8.21 6.97 12.79
C ASP A 113 -7.16 6.17 11.99
N HIS A 114 -6.54 6.85 11.05
CA HIS A 114 -5.38 6.41 10.31
C HIS A 114 -4.36 7.54 10.18
N GLU A 115 -3.10 7.15 10.18
CA GLU A 115 -1.96 7.98 9.85
C GLU A 115 -1.17 7.28 8.74
N GLY A 116 -0.61 8.04 7.80
CA GLY A 116 0.29 7.53 6.77
C GLY A 116 -0.30 7.64 5.37
N HIS A 117 0.49 8.07 4.38
CA HIS A 117 -0.01 8.17 3.01
C HIS A 117 0.11 6.86 2.21
N PHE A 118 1.03 5.96 2.58
CA PHE A 118 1.39 4.78 1.78
C PHE A 118 0.77 3.46 2.29
N ALA A 119 0.22 3.46 3.49
CA ALA A 119 -0.27 2.28 4.17
C ALA A 119 -1.77 2.06 3.90
N PRO A 120 -2.20 0.94 3.28
CA PRO A 120 -3.61 0.63 3.23
C PRO A 120 -4.14 0.29 4.64
N PHE A 121 -5.38 0.67 4.93
CA PHE A 121 -6.02 0.40 6.22
C PHE A 121 -7.48 -0.03 6.04
N SER A 122 -8.02 -0.74 7.02
CA SER A 122 -9.40 -1.23 6.96
C SER A 122 -10.06 -1.31 8.33
N PHE A 123 -11.38 -1.10 8.35
CA PHE A 123 -12.22 -1.25 9.54
C PHE A 123 -13.25 -2.36 9.33
N ASP A 124 -13.53 -3.14 10.37
CA ASP A 124 -14.70 -4.01 10.39
C ASP A 124 -15.96 -3.16 10.48
N VAL A 125 -16.85 -3.29 9.50
CA VAL A 125 -18.10 -2.54 9.41
C VAL A 125 -19.33 -3.46 9.46
N THR A 126 -19.15 -4.74 9.81
CA THR A 126 -20.19 -5.76 9.77
C THR A 126 -21.43 -5.37 10.57
N GLY A 127 -21.23 -4.77 11.75
CA GLY A 127 -22.31 -4.36 12.65
C GLY A 127 -22.95 -2.99 12.36
N VAL A 128 -22.32 -2.17 11.51
CA VAL A 128 -22.73 -0.78 11.25
C VAL A 128 -23.17 -0.54 9.81
N LEU A 129 -22.81 -1.43 8.89
CA LEU A 129 -23.22 -1.39 7.49
C LEU A 129 -24.72 -1.70 7.37
N ARG A 130 -25.47 -0.77 6.79
CA ARG A 130 -26.89 -0.96 6.48
C ARG A 130 -27.03 -1.95 5.32
N ARG A 131 -27.68 -3.07 5.57
CA ARG A 131 -27.96 -4.11 4.56
C ARG A 131 -28.91 -3.63 3.46
N HIS A 132 -29.74 -2.63 3.74
CA HIS A 132 -30.70 -2.05 2.80
C HIS A 132 -30.61 -0.51 2.83
N GLY A 133 -30.83 0.10 1.67
CA GLY A 133 -30.71 1.55 1.48
C GLY A 133 -29.26 2.04 1.39
N ASP A 134 -29.10 3.36 1.41
CA ASP A 134 -27.80 4.00 1.28
C ASP A 134 -27.05 4.07 2.62
N ASN A 135 -25.75 3.84 2.52
CA ASN A 135 -24.78 4.04 3.58
C ASN A 135 -24.07 5.38 3.37
N GLU A 136 -23.99 6.21 4.41
CA GLU A 136 -23.22 7.46 4.38
C GLU A 136 -21.82 7.22 4.92
N LEU A 137 -20.81 7.51 4.12
CA LEU A 137 -19.40 7.49 4.50
C LEU A 137 -18.88 8.92 4.61
N LEU A 138 -18.32 9.24 5.77
CA LEU A 138 -17.61 10.48 6.03
C LEU A 138 -16.16 10.18 6.39
N VAL A 139 -15.26 11.00 5.84
CA VAL A 139 -13.83 10.92 6.15
C VAL A 139 -13.30 12.32 6.35
N ALA A 140 -12.76 12.61 7.53
CA ALA A 140 -12.03 13.85 7.78
C ALA A 140 -10.56 13.61 7.42
N VAL A 141 -10.01 14.40 6.49
CA VAL A 141 -8.63 14.25 5.99
C VAL A 141 -7.83 15.53 6.25
N SER A 142 -6.62 15.41 6.77
CA SER A 142 -5.71 16.55 6.94
C SER A 142 -4.26 16.16 6.73
N SER A 143 -3.44 17.15 6.40
CA SER A 143 -1.98 17.04 6.34
C SER A 143 -1.42 18.40 6.75
N PRO A 144 -1.45 18.75 8.04
CA PRO A 144 -1.02 20.07 8.49
C PRO A 144 0.46 20.31 8.21
N TRP A 145 0.86 21.57 8.12
CA TRP A 145 2.26 21.92 8.00
C TRP A 145 3.02 21.76 9.33
N ASP A 146 4.20 21.18 9.26
CA ASP A 146 5.17 21.09 10.33
C ASP A 146 5.63 22.49 10.76
N ALA A 147 5.91 22.62 12.05
CA ALA A 147 6.33 23.88 12.63
C ALA A 147 7.78 24.21 12.23
N PRO A 148 8.09 25.48 11.91
CA PRO A 148 9.47 25.90 11.70
C PRO A 148 10.35 25.56 12.91
N ASN A 149 11.58 25.13 12.66
CA ASN A 149 12.59 24.95 13.67
C ASN A 149 13.22 26.31 14.01
N PRO A 150 12.95 26.89 15.19
CA PRO A 150 13.50 28.20 15.55
C PRO A 150 15.02 28.19 15.75
N ARG A 151 15.64 27.00 15.80
CA ARG A 151 17.09 26.81 15.93
C ARG A 151 17.75 26.38 14.62
N GLY A 152 16.99 26.31 13.53
CA GLY A 152 17.52 25.93 12.23
C GLY A 152 18.50 26.98 11.70
N SER A 153 19.62 26.52 11.14
CA SER A 153 20.68 27.32 10.53
C SER A 153 21.07 26.84 9.13
N TYR A 154 20.53 25.71 8.68
CA TYR A 154 20.73 25.10 7.38
C TYR A 154 19.38 24.77 6.74
N PRO A 155 19.22 24.82 5.40
CA PRO A 155 17.94 24.52 4.77
C PRO A 155 17.29 23.18 5.19
N SER A 156 18.10 22.16 5.50
CA SER A 156 17.65 20.84 5.97
C SER A 156 17.23 20.78 7.44
N ASP A 157 17.51 21.81 8.25
CA ASP A 157 17.16 21.89 9.67
C ASP A 157 16.16 23.01 9.98
N HIS A 158 15.63 23.72 8.98
CA HIS A 158 14.66 24.83 9.16
C HIS A 158 13.29 24.39 9.67
N VAL A 159 13.00 23.08 9.69
CA VAL A 159 11.76 22.48 10.19
C VAL A 159 12.12 21.22 10.97
N ILE A 160 11.44 21.00 12.10
CA ILE A 160 11.45 19.70 12.78
C ILE A 160 10.27 18.93 12.21
N ARG A 161 10.55 17.83 11.50
CA ARG A 161 9.50 17.08 10.82
C ARG A 161 8.72 16.22 11.81
N GLY A 162 7.39 16.39 11.81
CA GLY A 162 6.45 15.65 12.67
C GLY A 162 5.65 14.61 11.90
N LEU A 163 5.60 14.70 10.56
CA LEU A 163 4.98 13.71 9.68
C LEU A 163 6.00 12.69 9.16
N VAL A 164 5.60 11.42 9.09
CA VAL A 164 6.38 10.34 8.46
C VAL A 164 6.01 10.29 6.98
N LYS A 165 6.43 11.34 6.27
CA LYS A 165 6.05 11.65 4.89
C LYS A 165 7.24 11.88 3.95
N GLY A 166 8.43 11.51 4.42
CA GLY A 166 9.65 11.50 3.64
C GLY A 166 9.96 12.80 2.91
N GLN A 167 10.02 12.74 1.58
CA GLN A 167 10.30 13.88 0.71
C GLN A 167 9.13 14.86 0.59
N TYR A 168 7.90 14.44 0.88
CA TYR A 168 6.75 15.32 0.82
C TYR A 168 6.80 16.35 1.95
N GLU A 169 6.17 17.51 1.72
CA GLU A 169 6.16 18.70 2.59
C GLU A 169 7.45 19.56 2.58
N HIS A 170 8.63 18.95 2.57
CA HIS A 170 9.90 19.69 2.66
C HIS A 170 10.97 19.12 1.72
N GLY A 171 10.59 18.78 0.50
CA GLY A 171 11.47 18.12 -0.47
C GLY A 171 12.48 19.09 -1.08
N GLU A 172 13.69 19.07 -0.57
CA GLU A 172 14.92 19.82 -0.90
C GLU A 172 15.08 20.39 -2.33
N GLY A 173 14.21 21.30 -2.75
CA GLY A 173 14.16 21.81 -4.12
C GLY A 173 13.64 20.82 -5.17
N VAL A 174 13.22 19.62 -4.75
CA VAL A 174 12.59 18.59 -5.61
C VAL A 174 11.06 18.71 -5.55
N ILE A 175 10.52 18.94 -4.34
CA ILE A 175 9.11 19.26 -4.14
C ILE A 175 9.00 20.79 -4.01
N PRO A 176 8.10 21.46 -4.75
CA PRO A 176 7.92 22.89 -4.64
C PRO A 176 7.56 23.32 -3.21
N PRO A 177 8.04 24.48 -2.71
CA PRO A 177 7.88 24.89 -1.31
C PRO A 177 6.44 24.97 -0.79
N ASP A 178 5.46 25.23 -1.66
CA ASP A 178 4.05 25.37 -1.30
C ASP A 178 3.25 24.06 -1.46
N VAL A 179 3.93 22.93 -1.76
CA VAL A 179 3.28 21.65 -2.05
C VAL A 179 3.47 20.67 -0.89
N ASN A 180 2.38 20.43 -0.16
CA ASN A 180 2.23 19.30 0.76
C ASN A 180 0.96 18.52 0.38
N PRO A 181 1.06 17.45 -0.44
CA PRO A 181 -0.10 16.75 -0.98
C PRO A 181 -1.09 16.32 0.11
N LEU A 182 -2.39 16.38 -0.17
CA LEU A 182 -3.40 15.88 0.77
C LEU A 182 -4.65 15.37 0.05
N GLY A 183 -5.31 14.35 0.60
CA GLY A 183 -6.58 13.81 0.10
C GLY A 183 -6.62 12.29 0.00
N ILE A 184 -7.77 11.76 -0.42
CA ILE A 184 -7.95 10.33 -0.69
C ILE A 184 -7.39 10.06 -2.09
N TRP A 185 -6.16 9.55 -2.15
CA TRP A 185 -5.39 9.47 -3.41
C TRP A 185 -5.43 8.09 -4.08
N ARG A 186 -5.91 7.05 -3.37
CA ARG A 186 -6.16 5.70 -3.90
C ARG A 186 -7.60 5.23 -3.66
N PRO A 187 -8.04 4.14 -4.32
CA PRO A 187 -9.41 3.67 -4.22
C PRO A 187 -9.84 3.29 -2.80
N THR A 188 -11.15 3.40 -2.57
CA THR A 188 -11.84 2.90 -1.37
C THR A 188 -12.69 1.69 -1.76
N TRP A 189 -12.71 0.66 -0.90
CA TRP A 189 -13.32 -0.63 -1.16
C TRP A 189 -14.24 -1.06 -0.02
N LEU A 190 -15.36 -1.67 -0.37
CA LEU A 190 -16.14 -2.51 0.53
C LEU A 190 -15.80 -3.97 0.24
N LEU A 191 -15.24 -4.66 1.22
CA LEU A 191 -14.87 -6.06 1.14
C LEU A 191 -15.91 -6.89 1.89
N LEU A 192 -16.56 -7.83 1.22
CA LEU A 192 -17.58 -8.71 1.79
C LEU A 192 -17.07 -10.15 1.75
N ASP A 193 -17.00 -10.83 2.90
CA ASP A 193 -16.54 -12.22 2.97
C ASP A 193 -17.38 -13.06 3.95
N ASP A 194 -17.19 -14.39 3.89
CA ASP A 194 -17.92 -15.36 4.72
C ASP A 194 -17.36 -15.47 6.15
N GLY A 195 -16.48 -14.54 6.56
CA GLY A 195 -15.85 -14.53 7.87
C GLY A 195 -14.53 -15.31 7.93
N ILE A 196 -14.18 -16.06 6.87
CA ILE A 196 -12.88 -16.71 6.73
C ILE A 196 -12.03 -15.94 5.73
N SER A 197 -10.77 -15.65 6.07
CA SER A 197 -9.91 -14.85 5.18
C SER A 197 -8.42 -15.15 5.33
N ILE A 198 -7.67 -14.93 4.24
CA ILE A 198 -6.20 -14.92 4.23
C ILE A 198 -5.76 -13.44 4.27
N GLU A 199 -5.46 -12.94 5.47
CA GLU A 199 -5.17 -11.52 5.71
C GLU A 199 -3.75 -11.10 5.33
N HIS A 200 -2.81 -12.04 5.29
CA HIS A 200 -1.44 -11.78 4.86
C HIS A 200 -0.76 -13.08 4.40
N ILE A 201 0.16 -12.99 3.43
CA ILE A 201 1.07 -14.06 3.08
C ILE A 201 2.47 -13.45 3.02
N ARG A 202 3.38 -14.00 3.83
CA ARG A 202 4.81 -13.73 3.74
C ARG A 202 5.49 -14.96 3.15
N LEU A 203 6.52 -14.75 2.33
CA LEU A 203 7.32 -15.84 1.81
C LEU A 203 8.82 -15.57 1.84
N GLU A 204 9.59 -16.65 1.96
CA GLU A 204 11.05 -16.67 1.81
C GLU A 204 11.41 -17.74 0.79
N THR A 205 12.34 -17.44 -0.13
CA THR A 205 12.75 -18.38 -1.18
C THR A 205 14.21 -18.82 -1.02
N GLY A 206 14.48 -20.09 -1.27
CA GLY A 206 15.83 -20.66 -1.40
C GLY A 206 16.15 -20.99 -2.86
N LEU A 207 17.44 -20.88 -3.22
CA LEU A 207 17.91 -21.27 -4.57
C LEU A 207 17.72 -22.76 -4.86
N ASP A 208 17.58 -23.58 -3.82
CA ASP A 208 17.27 -24.99 -3.91
C ASP A 208 15.82 -25.25 -4.36
N GLY A 209 14.93 -24.26 -4.32
CA GLY A 209 13.52 -24.38 -4.67
C GLY A 209 12.58 -24.38 -3.47
N ARG A 210 13.10 -24.28 -2.24
CA ARG A 210 12.27 -24.10 -1.05
C ARG A 210 11.55 -22.76 -1.10
N VAL A 211 10.24 -22.77 -0.84
CA VAL A 211 9.43 -21.59 -0.57
C VAL A 211 8.80 -21.79 0.80
N ARG A 212 9.26 -21.02 1.78
CA ARG A 212 8.66 -20.99 3.12
C ARG A 212 7.56 -19.95 3.13
N LEU A 213 6.36 -20.34 3.50
CA LEU A 213 5.16 -19.53 3.53
C LEU A 213 4.72 -19.32 4.98
N ARG A 214 4.39 -18.09 5.35
CA ARG A 214 3.75 -17.73 6.61
C ARG A 214 2.48 -16.95 6.33
N LEU A 215 1.34 -17.61 6.50
CA LEU A 215 0.02 -17.06 6.22
C LEU A 215 -0.62 -16.58 7.54
N ARG A 216 -1.12 -15.34 7.55
CA ARG A 216 -2.02 -14.85 8.60
C ARG A 216 -3.44 -15.08 8.14
N VAL A 217 -4.15 -16.00 8.79
CA VAL A 217 -5.54 -16.36 8.48
C VAL A 217 -6.45 -15.92 9.61
N ALA A 218 -7.66 -15.48 9.29
CA ALA A 218 -8.64 -15.06 10.28
C ALA A 218 -9.95 -15.82 10.11
N ASN A 219 -10.49 -16.27 11.24
CA ASN A 219 -11.85 -16.75 11.39
C ASN A 219 -12.62 -15.77 12.27
N ALA A 220 -13.43 -14.92 11.64
CA ALA A 220 -14.29 -13.93 12.29
C ALA A 220 -15.67 -14.49 12.70
N THR A 221 -15.92 -15.79 12.48
CA THR A 221 -17.16 -16.45 12.90
C THR A 221 -17.10 -16.84 14.38
N SER A 222 -18.24 -17.24 14.95
CA SER A 222 -18.32 -17.72 16.33
C SER A 222 -18.03 -19.22 16.49
N THR A 223 -17.82 -19.94 15.39
CA THR A 223 -17.63 -21.39 15.36
C THR A 223 -16.24 -21.77 14.89
N ILE A 224 -15.79 -22.96 15.26
CA ILE A 224 -14.55 -23.51 14.70
C ILE A 224 -14.80 -23.82 13.23
N TRP A 225 -13.94 -23.30 12.36
CA TRP A 225 -13.97 -23.60 10.94
C TRP A 225 -13.09 -24.82 10.62
N HIS A 226 -13.59 -25.66 9.73
CA HIS A 226 -12.93 -26.86 9.24
C HIS A 226 -12.86 -26.81 7.72
N GLY A 227 -11.68 -27.06 7.17
CA GLY A 227 -11.49 -27.04 5.73
C GLY A 227 -10.07 -27.36 5.31
N GLN A 228 -9.76 -27.01 4.07
CA GLN A 228 -8.50 -27.30 3.42
C GLN A 228 -7.82 -26.02 2.94
N LEU A 229 -6.52 -25.92 3.17
CA LEU A 229 -5.64 -24.97 2.54
C LEU A 229 -5.02 -25.62 1.30
N SER A 230 -5.29 -25.04 0.14
CA SER A 230 -4.60 -25.32 -1.13
C SER A 230 -3.58 -24.24 -1.42
N LEU A 231 -2.36 -24.65 -1.76
CA LEU A 231 -1.27 -23.79 -2.19
C LEU A 231 -0.82 -24.25 -3.57
N VAL A 232 -1.10 -23.44 -4.59
CA VAL A 232 -0.72 -23.72 -5.97
C VAL A 232 0.32 -22.69 -6.40
N ILE A 233 1.53 -23.13 -6.70
CA ILE A 233 2.58 -22.30 -7.28
C ILE A 233 2.78 -22.70 -8.73
N ALA A 234 2.49 -21.78 -9.65
CA ALA A 234 2.69 -21.96 -11.08
C ALA A 234 3.71 -20.95 -11.62
N ALA A 235 4.36 -21.30 -12.73
CA ALA A 235 5.21 -20.35 -13.44
C ALA A 235 4.35 -19.21 -14.05
N GLU A 236 4.76 -17.96 -13.86
CA GLU A 236 4.02 -16.77 -14.30
C GLU A 236 4.41 -16.32 -15.71
N ASN A 237 5.72 -16.27 -15.99
CA ASN A 237 6.26 -15.74 -17.25
C ASN A 237 7.26 -16.70 -17.94
N HIS A 238 7.27 -17.97 -17.54
CA HIS A 238 8.14 -19.00 -18.10
C HIS A 238 7.45 -20.38 -18.09
N ASN A 239 8.06 -21.39 -18.71
CA ASN A 239 7.51 -22.77 -18.79
C ASN A 239 8.16 -23.72 -17.78
N GLY A 240 8.51 -23.20 -16.61
CA GLY A 240 9.17 -23.98 -15.57
C GLY A 240 8.17 -24.80 -14.74
N PRO A 241 8.66 -25.71 -13.90
CA PRO A 241 7.81 -26.53 -13.04
C PRO A 241 7.17 -25.68 -11.93
N GLY A 242 5.96 -26.06 -11.54
CA GLY A 242 5.26 -25.57 -10.36
C GLY A 242 5.23 -26.59 -9.21
N VAL A 243 4.48 -26.28 -8.16
CA VAL A 243 4.21 -27.20 -7.05
C VAL A 243 2.80 -26.95 -6.50
N GLU A 244 2.15 -28.02 -6.05
CA GLU A 244 0.89 -27.96 -5.33
C GLU A 244 1.04 -28.62 -3.96
N ALA A 245 0.44 -28.01 -2.94
CA ALA A 245 0.37 -28.57 -1.61
C ALA A 245 -1.04 -28.40 -1.03
N LEU A 246 -1.49 -29.42 -0.32
CA LEU A 246 -2.81 -29.46 0.30
C LEU A 246 -2.65 -29.79 1.77
N ASP A 247 -3.40 -29.09 2.62
CA ASP A 247 -3.36 -29.33 4.04
C ASP A 247 -4.71 -29.09 4.71
N ARG A 248 -5.04 -29.90 5.73
CA ARG A 248 -6.28 -29.75 6.48
C ARG A 248 -6.07 -28.78 7.63
N LEU A 249 -6.94 -27.80 7.72
CA LEU A 249 -6.89 -26.79 8.77
C LEU A 249 -8.13 -26.86 9.66
N ARG A 250 -7.89 -26.60 10.95
CA ARG A 250 -8.92 -26.34 11.94
C ARG A 250 -8.63 -24.98 12.53
N LEU A 251 -9.53 -24.02 12.28
CA LEU A 251 -9.37 -22.62 12.68
C LEU A 251 -10.42 -22.26 13.73
N PRO A 252 -10.08 -22.22 15.03
CA PRO A 252 -10.94 -21.59 16.04
C PRO A 252 -11.24 -20.12 15.69
N PRO A 253 -12.26 -19.49 16.31
CA PRO A 253 -12.46 -18.04 16.20
C PRO A 253 -11.18 -17.27 16.54
N GLY A 254 -10.88 -16.21 15.76
CA GLY A 254 -9.70 -15.36 15.91
C GLY A 254 -8.71 -15.42 14.75
N THR A 255 -7.54 -14.82 14.95
CA THR A 255 -6.45 -14.76 13.98
C THR A 255 -5.38 -15.80 14.30
N HIS A 256 -4.93 -16.52 13.28
CA HIS A 256 -3.95 -17.61 13.38
C HIS A 256 -2.81 -17.43 12.37
N THR A 257 -1.65 -17.97 12.71
CA THR A 257 -0.50 -18.07 11.80
C THR A 257 -0.36 -19.51 11.32
N VAL A 258 -0.27 -19.72 10.02
CA VAL A 258 -0.05 -21.02 9.38
C VAL A 258 1.27 -20.97 8.62
N GLU A 259 2.21 -21.85 8.95
CA GLU A 259 3.54 -21.91 8.32
C GLU A 259 3.71 -23.18 7.50
N ARG A 260 4.09 -23.07 6.23
CA ARG A 260 4.27 -24.21 5.34
C ARG A 260 5.52 -24.05 4.48
N ASP A 261 6.27 -25.13 4.32
CA ASP A 261 7.33 -25.21 3.32
C ASP A 261 6.79 -25.98 2.10
N VAL A 262 6.96 -25.41 0.91
CA VAL A 262 6.73 -26.09 -0.37
C VAL A 262 8.00 -26.06 -1.20
N TYR A 263 8.15 -26.98 -2.15
CA TYR A 263 9.39 -27.15 -2.90
C TYR A 263 9.12 -27.19 -4.40
N ILE A 264 9.64 -26.19 -5.12
CA ILE A 264 9.60 -26.13 -6.58
C ILE A 264 10.79 -26.95 -7.10
N PRO A 265 10.57 -28.07 -7.81
CA PRO A 265 11.68 -28.88 -8.30
C PRO A 265 12.44 -28.11 -9.40
N LYS A 266 13.77 -28.00 -9.33
CA LYS A 266 14.57 -27.29 -10.36
C LYS A 266 14.03 -25.87 -10.68
N PRO A 267 13.96 -24.97 -9.68
CA PRO A 267 13.36 -23.66 -9.85
C PRO A 267 14.09 -22.83 -10.91
N GLN A 268 13.34 -21.99 -11.64
CA GLN A 268 13.92 -20.95 -12.49
C GLN A 268 14.07 -19.68 -11.65
N TRP A 269 15.30 -19.23 -11.43
CA TRP A 269 15.56 -18.08 -10.57
C TRP A 269 15.21 -16.77 -11.25
N TRP A 270 14.80 -15.80 -10.44
CA TRP A 270 14.69 -14.41 -10.85
C TRP A 270 16.08 -13.77 -10.94
N TRP A 271 16.30 -12.99 -11.99
CA TRP A 271 17.53 -12.23 -12.21
C TRP A 271 17.21 -10.77 -12.59
N PRO A 272 18.10 -9.83 -12.23
CA PRO A 272 18.09 -8.51 -12.85
C PRO A 272 18.22 -8.61 -14.37
N TRP A 273 17.65 -7.63 -15.09
CA TRP A 273 17.52 -7.67 -16.55
C TRP A 273 18.85 -7.80 -17.30
N ASP A 274 19.95 -7.34 -16.70
CA ASP A 274 21.30 -7.37 -17.26
C ASP A 274 22.08 -8.65 -16.89
N HIS A 275 21.51 -9.51 -16.05
CA HIS A 275 22.13 -10.75 -15.56
C HIS A 275 21.37 -12.03 -15.92
N GLY A 276 20.14 -11.91 -16.43
CA GLY A 276 19.33 -13.04 -16.84
C GLY A 276 17.87 -12.67 -17.09
N VAL A 277 16.99 -13.66 -16.98
CA VAL A 277 15.55 -13.48 -17.12
C VAL A 277 14.95 -13.26 -15.72
N PRO A 278 14.08 -12.23 -15.53
CA PRO A 278 13.32 -12.06 -14.30
C PRO A 278 12.19 -13.10 -14.23
N ASN A 279 12.53 -14.39 -14.03
CA ASN A 279 11.54 -15.46 -13.92
C ASN A 279 10.68 -15.24 -12.67
N LEU A 280 9.37 -15.29 -12.85
CA LEU A 280 8.37 -15.09 -11.80
C LEU A 280 7.48 -16.32 -11.69
N TYR A 281 6.96 -16.52 -10.48
CA TYR A 281 5.97 -17.50 -10.10
C TYR A 281 4.73 -16.79 -9.55
N ARG A 282 3.58 -17.43 -9.70
CA ARG A 282 2.32 -17.03 -9.10
C ARG A 282 1.94 -18.06 -8.04
N LEU A 283 1.76 -17.61 -6.80
CA LEU A 283 1.16 -18.41 -5.73
C LEU A 283 -0.32 -18.06 -5.62
N GLN A 284 -1.18 -19.07 -5.74
CA GLN A 284 -2.59 -19.01 -5.38
C GLN A 284 -2.79 -19.80 -4.09
N ALA A 285 -3.17 -19.12 -3.01
CA ALA A 285 -3.53 -19.73 -1.74
C ALA A 285 -5.05 -19.70 -1.57
N THR A 286 -5.67 -20.85 -1.34
CA THR A 286 -7.12 -20.97 -1.21
C THR A 286 -7.49 -21.74 0.06
N LEU A 287 -8.36 -21.18 0.88
CA LEU A 287 -9.07 -21.88 1.95
C LEU A 287 -10.43 -22.31 1.42
N GLU A 288 -10.74 -23.60 1.50
CA GLU A 288 -12.04 -24.17 1.09
C GLU A 288 -12.63 -24.93 2.28
N GLY A 289 -13.81 -24.48 2.73
CA GLY A 289 -14.51 -25.01 3.89
C GLY A 289 -15.44 -26.14 3.54
N GLU A 290 -15.72 -27.00 4.52
CA GLU A 290 -16.76 -28.04 4.40
C GLU A 290 -18.18 -27.44 4.29
N ASP A 291 -18.34 -26.18 4.69
CA ASP A 291 -19.55 -25.37 4.67
C ASP A 291 -19.65 -24.47 3.43
N GLU A 292 -18.96 -24.82 2.34
CA GLU A 292 -18.88 -24.06 1.08
C GLU A 292 -18.23 -22.67 1.19
N THR A 293 -17.74 -22.28 2.38
CA THR A 293 -16.97 -21.05 2.53
C THR A 293 -15.67 -21.14 1.74
N ARG A 294 -15.27 -20.03 1.15
CA ARG A 294 -14.03 -19.95 0.39
C ARG A 294 -13.30 -18.68 0.75
N ALA A 295 -11.98 -18.71 0.79
CA ALA A 295 -11.13 -17.52 0.81
C ALA A 295 -9.94 -17.72 -0.11
N GLU A 296 -9.55 -16.71 -0.86
CA GLU A 296 -8.43 -16.82 -1.78
C GLU A 296 -7.52 -15.60 -1.65
N ARG A 297 -6.23 -15.82 -1.85
CA ARG A 297 -5.27 -14.74 -2.04
C ARG A 297 -4.17 -15.17 -2.97
N GLU A 298 -3.75 -14.23 -3.80
CA GLU A 298 -2.69 -14.45 -4.78
C GLU A 298 -1.52 -13.50 -4.52
N LEU A 299 -0.33 -13.93 -4.91
CA LEU A 299 0.85 -13.08 -5.01
C LEU A 299 1.77 -13.59 -6.13
N VAL A 300 2.52 -12.68 -6.71
CA VAL A 300 3.58 -12.98 -7.69
C VAL A 300 4.94 -12.78 -7.02
N PHE A 301 5.89 -13.67 -7.26
CA PHE A 301 7.21 -13.62 -6.63
C PHE A 301 8.31 -14.22 -7.51
N GLY A 302 9.56 -13.80 -7.27
CA GLY A 302 10.75 -14.37 -7.89
C GLY A 302 11.59 -15.19 -6.92
N VAL A 303 12.00 -16.40 -7.30
CA VAL A 303 12.94 -17.23 -6.50
C VAL A 303 14.35 -16.63 -6.62
N ARG A 304 14.87 -16.08 -5.53
CA ARG A 304 16.19 -15.44 -5.52
C ARG A 304 16.83 -15.39 -4.13
N THR A 305 18.14 -15.18 -4.08
CA THR A 305 18.83 -14.67 -2.88
C THR A 305 19.41 -13.31 -3.15
N VAL A 306 19.38 -12.44 -2.13
CA VAL A 306 20.03 -11.14 -2.14
C VAL A 306 20.89 -11.04 -0.89
N ARG A 307 22.19 -10.80 -1.06
CA ARG A 307 23.13 -10.67 0.06
C ARG A 307 24.05 -9.48 -0.16
N LEU A 308 24.21 -8.64 0.84
CA LEU A 308 25.26 -7.63 0.87
C LEU A 308 26.49 -8.20 1.57
N GLU A 309 27.60 -8.30 0.84
CA GLU A 309 28.89 -8.55 1.44
C GLU A 309 29.54 -7.22 1.81
N ARG A 310 29.67 -6.98 3.11
CA ARG A 310 30.25 -5.77 3.68
C ARG A 310 31.44 -6.12 4.57
N SER A 311 32.62 -5.74 4.12
CA SER A 311 33.89 -5.80 4.86
C SER A 311 34.69 -4.52 4.57
N PRO A 312 35.80 -4.25 5.28
CA PRO A 312 36.64 -3.09 4.98
C PRO A 312 37.19 -3.10 3.53
N GLN A 313 37.27 -4.26 2.88
CA GLN A 313 37.81 -4.42 1.53
C GLN A 313 36.74 -4.58 0.45
N ARG A 314 35.48 -4.85 0.83
CA ARG A 314 34.42 -5.22 -0.12
C ARG A 314 33.06 -4.70 0.31
N PHE A 315 32.39 -4.03 -0.62
CA PHE A 315 30.99 -3.65 -0.54
C PHE A 315 30.34 -4.10 -1.84
N THR A 316 29.71 -5.28 -1.84
CA THR A 316 29.20 -5.89 -3.07
C THR A 316 27.90 -6.60 -2.80
N TYR A 317 26.90 -6.33 -3.64
CA TYR A 317 25.67 -7.11 -3.66
C TYR A 317 25.89 -8.40 -4.44
N LEU A 318 25.41 -9.49 -3.89
CA LEU A 318 25.32 -10.78 -4.55
C LEU A 318 23.85 -11.10 -4.78
N ILE A 319 23.52 -11.41 -6.03
CA ILE A 319 22.21 -11.90 -6.43
C ILE A 319 22.39 -13.34 -6.87
N ASN A 320 21.68 -14.27 -6.23
CA ASN A 320 21.83 -15.72 -6.42
C ASN A 320 23.31 -16.16 -6.33
N GLU A 321 23.97 -15.70 -5.27
CA GLU A 321 25.41 -15.90 -4.99
C GLU A 321 26.40 -15.35 -6.04
N ARG A 322 25.95 -14.60 -7.05
CA ARG A 322 26.81 -13.95 -8.04
C ARG A 322 26.98 -12.47 -7.75
N PRO A 323 28.21 -11.93 -7.73
CA PRO A 323 28.42 -10.50 -7.52
C PRO A 323 27.80 -9.69 -8.68
N VAL A 324 27.03 -8.67 -8.33
CA VAL A 324 26.40 -7.73 -9.26
C VAL A 324 26.98 -6.34 -9.01
N PHE A 325 27.48 -5.71 -10.06
CA PHE A 325 27.90 -4.31 -10.00
C PHE A 325 26.68 -3.42 -10.14
N ILE A 326 26.37 -2.66 -9.08
CA ILE A 326 25.19 -1.80 -9.06
C ILE A 326 25.43 -0.53 -9.88
N ARG A 327 24.56 -0.31 -10.85
CA ARG A 327 24.47 0.90 -11.67
C ARG A 327 23.09 1.48 -11.41
N GLY A 328 23.00 2.52 -10.59
CA GLY A 328 21.71 3.04 -10.18
C GLY A 328 21.62 4.55 -10.10
N SER A 329 20.39 5.00 -9.92
CA SER A 329 20.03 6.41 -9.69
C SER A 329 19.03 6.51 -8.54
N SER A 330 19.01 7.64 -7.85
CA SER A 330 17.88 8.00 -6.99
C SER A 330 16.64 8.18 -7.85
N TYR A 331 15.56 7.50 -7.47
CA TYR A 331 14.22 7.65 -8.01
C TYR A 331 13.45 8.56 -7.08
N MET A 332 13.02 9.71 -7.60
CA MET A 332 12.29 10.73 -6.84
C MET A 332 10.78 10.48 -6.95
N PRO A 333 10.00 10.85 -5.94
CA PRO A 333 8.55 10.72 -6.02
C PRO A 333 7.95 11.61 -7.11
N ALA A 334 6.80 11.20 -7.64
CA ALA A 334 5.90 12.15 -8.31
C ALA A 334 5.42 13.20 -7.30
N LEU A 335 5.28 14.47 -7.73
CA LEU A 335 4.78 15.55 -6.87
C LEU A 335 3.43 15.20 -6.24
N TYR A 336 2.58 14.49 -6.98
CA TYR A 336 1.30 13.97 -6.53
C TYR A 336 1.21 12.48 -6.89
N LEU A 337 1.19 11.60 -5.88
CA LEU A 337 1.09 10.15 -6.11
C LEU A 337 -0.20 9.76 -6.85
N SER A 338 -1.27 10.55 -6.74
CA SER A 338 -2.51 10.36 -7.51
C SER A 338 -2.33 10.53 -9.03
N GLN A 339 -1.21 11.10 -9.48
CA GLN A 339 -0.86 11.26 -10.89
C GLN A 339 0.25 10.28 -11.35
N ALA A 340 0.76 9.45 -10.43
CA ALA A 340 1.76 8.42 -10.72
C ALA A 340 1.09 7.18 -11.36
N THR A 341 0.69 7.32 -12.62
CA THR A 341 0.08 6.21 -13.38
C THR A 341 1.08 5.10 -13.67
N GLU A 342 0.61 3.86 -13.86
CA GLU A 342 1.46 2.73 -14.28
C GLU A 342 2.25 3.07 -15.56
N GLN A 343 1.66 3.82 -16.49
CA GLN A 343 2.33 4.25 -17.71
C GLN A 343 3.55 5.15 -17.42
N HIS A 344 3.43 6.09 -16.48
CA HIS A 344 4.55 6.94 -16.06
C HIS A 344 5.64 6.10 -15.39
N LEU A 345 5.26 5.25 -14.43
CA LEU A 345 6.19 4.39 -13.69
C LEU A 345 6.94 3.43 -14.64
N ARG A 346 6.22 2.81 -15.57
CA ARG A 346 6.80 1.92 -16.59
C ARG A 346 7.81 2.67 -17.46
N ARG A 347 7.43 3.85 -17.96
CA ARG A 347 8.31 4.70 -18.77
C ARG A 347 9.61 5.02 -18.02
N ASP A 348 9.54 5.35 -16.74
CA ASP A 348 10.72 5.67 -15.94
C ASP A 348 11.67 4.46 -15.82
N ILE A 349 11.13 3.26 -15.59
CA ILE A 349 11.92 2.02 -15.52
C ILE A 349 12.51 1.67 -16.90
N GLU A 350 11.77 1.86 -17.99
CA GLU A 350 12.27 1.69 -19.36
C GLU A 350 13.44 2.62 -19.65
N LEU A 351 13.32 3.91 -19.31
CA LEU A 351 14.40 4.90 -19.45
C LEU A 351 15.63 4.53 -18.62
N ALA A 352 15.44 4.07 -17.38
CA ALA A 352 16.53 3.62 -16.53
C ALA A 352 17.25 2.40 -17.14
N ARG A 353 16.50 1.44 -17.67
CA ARG A 353 17.04 0.27 -18.37
C ARG A 353 17.79 0.65 -19.64
N ASP A 354 17.23 1.53 -20.47
CA ASP A 354 17.86 2.04 -21.70
C ASP A 354 19.16 2.81 -21.39
N ALA A 355 19.22 3.46 -20.22
CA ALA A 355 20.42 4.07 -19.67
C ALA A 355 21.40 3.07 -19.01
N ASN A 356 21.13 1.75 -19.13
CA ASN A 356 21.92 0.66 -18.57
C ASN A 356 22.00 0.64 -17.03
N LEU A 357 20.99 1.18 -16.34
CA LEU A 357 20.85 1.05 -14.89
C LEU A 357 20.19 -0.28 -14.53
N ASN A 358 20.62 -0.89 -13.43
CA ASN A 358 20.05 -2.13 -12.88
C ASN A 358 19.48 -1.96 -11.47
N LEU A 359 19.54 -0.75 -10.90
CA LEU A 359 18.93 -0.40 -9.62
C LEU A 359 18.30 1.00 -9.63
N LEU A 360 17.11 1.12 -9.04
CA LEU A 360 16.51 2.40 -8.66
C LEU A 360 16.46 2.50 -7.14
N ARG A 361 17.00 3.59 -6.58
CA ARG A 361 16.86 3.88 -5.15
C ARG A 361 15.61 4.72 -4.94
N VAL A 362 14.53 4.12 -4.43
CA VAL A 362 13.29 4.82 -4.09
C VAL A 362 13.61 5.76 -2.92
N HIS A 363 13.81 7.04 -3.24
CA HIS A 363 14.46 7.95 -2.33
C HIS A 363 13.48 8.56 -1.34
N VAL A 364 13.61 8.16 -0.08
CA VAL A 364 12.85 8.63 1.09
C VAL A 364 11.36 8.83 0.77
N HIS A 365 10.79 7.84 0.07
CA HIS A 365 9.36 7.74 -0.17
C HIS A 365 8.97 6.29 -0.45
N VAL A 366 7.69 5.96 -0.31
CA VAL A 366 7.07 4.72 -0.74
C VAL A 366 6.25 5.03 -1.98
N SER A 367 6.63 4.39 -3.09
CA SER A 367 5.93 4.56 -4.35
C SER A 367 4.62 3.75 -4.38
N PRO A 368 3.75 3.96 -5.36
CA PRO A 368 2.59 3.09 -5.57
C PRO A 368 3.05 1.61 -5.75
N PRO A 369 2.31 0.60 -5.26
CA PRO A 369 2.60 -0.83 -5.44
C PRO A 369 2.96 -1.21 -6.89
N GLU A 370 2.36 -0.51 -7.85
CA GLU A 370 2.59 -0.66 -9.28
C GLU A 370 4.08 -0.50 -9.67
N LEU A 371 4.85 0.36 -8.99
CA LEU A 371 6.29 0.49 -9.26
C LEU A 371 7.03 -0.81 -8.94
N TYR A 372 6.74 -1.42 -7.78
CA TYR A 372 7.40 -2.63 -7.31
C TYR A 372 7.07 -3.82 -8.21
N ASP A 373 5.79 -3.97 -8.59
CA ASP A 373 5.34 -5.00 -9.53
C ASP A 373 6.01 -4.87 -10.90
N LEU A 374 6.16 -3.63 -11.39
CA LEU A 374 6.87 -3.36 -12.64
C LEU A 374 8.35 -3.69 -12.51
N CYS A 375 9.01 -3.32 -11.42
CA CYS A 375 10.41 -3.63 -11.18
C CYS A 375 10.67 -5.14 -11.12
N ASP A 376 9.80 -5.90 -10.47
CA ASP A 376 9.86 -7.37 -10.45
C ASP A 376 9.76 -7.95 -11.87
N ARG A 377 8.77 -7.51 -12.66
CA ARG A 377 8.55 -8.00 -14.03
C ARG A 377 9.64 -7.56 -15.00
N MET A 378 10.22 -6.40 -14.80
CA MET A 378 11.22 -5.80 -15.69
C MET A 378 12.66 -6.10 -15.26
N GLY A 379 12.87 -6.78 -14.13
CA GLY A 379 14.21 -7.14 -13.65
C GLY A 379 15.00 -5.94 -13.12
N MET A 380 14.34 -4.94 -12.53
CA MET A 380 14.98 -3.76 -11.93
C MET A 380 15.12 -3.95 -10.42
N LEU A 381 16.33 -3.84 -9.88
CA LEU A 381 16.52 -3.87 -8.43
C LEU A 381 16.01 -2.59 -7.79
N LEU A 382 15.51 -2.70 -6.56
CA LEU A 382 15.11 -1.54 -5.76
C LEU A 382 15.97 -1.44 -4.50
N TRP A 383 16.41 -0.22 -4.22
CA TRP A 383 16.85 0.16 -2.88
C TRP A 383 15.78 1.05 -2.28
N GLN A 384 15.03 0.53 -1.32
CA GLN A 384 13.97 1.24 -0.64
C GLN A 384 14.53 1.97 0.59
N ASP A 385 14.47 3.31 0.60
CA ASP A 385 14.65 4.08 1.83
C ASP A 385 13.36 4.07 2.66
N PHE A 386 13.44 4.36 3.96
CA PHE A 386 12.23 4.65 4.74
C PHE A 386 11.81 6.13 4.62
N GLU A 387 10.57 6.45 4.98
CA GLU A 387 9.91 7.76 4.87
C GLU A 387 10.41 8.81 5.89
N LEU A 388 11.67 8.72 6.30
CA LEU A 388 12.30 9.66 7.22
C LEU A 388 13.44 10.38 6.51
N ASN A 389 13.34 11.71 6.46
CA ASN A 389 14.39 12.58 5.93
C ASN A 389 14.87 13.60 6.97
N TRP A 390 16.15 13.96 6.92
CA TRP A 390 16.75 15.04 7.72
C TRP A 390 16.45 14.97 9.22
N ILE A 391 15.88 16.05 9.77
CA ILE A 391 15.59 16.21 11.19
C ILE A 391 14.14 15.88 11.46
N GLN A 392 13.95 14.93 12.35
CA GLN A 392 12.66 14.42 12.81
C GLN A 392 12.49 14.74 14.29
N GLU A 393 11.25 14.69 14.77
CA GLU A 393 11.01 14.61 16.20
C GLU A 393 11.71 13.40 16.82
N THR A 394 12.23 13.57 18.04
CA THR A 394 12.92 12.52 18.82
C THR A 394 12.11 12.08 20.03
N THR A 395 10.79 12.29 19.97
CA THR A 395 9.86 11.87 21.02
C THR A 395 9.55 10.39 20.88
N ALA A 396 9.32 9.71 22.01
CA ALA A 396 8.91 8.30 21.99
C ALA A 396 7.60 8.09 21.21
N ASP A 397 6.70 9.08 21.25
CA ASP A 397 5.44 9.05 20.52
C ASP A 397 5.68 9.09 19.01
N PHE A 398 6.56 9.97 18.50
CA PHE A 398 6.94 9.98 17.10
C PHE A 398 7.59 8.66 16.68
N GLU A 399 8.54 8.14 17.46
CA GLU A 399 9.20 6.86 17.16
C GLU A 399 8.21 5.70 17.07
N ASN A 400 7.21 5.67 17.95
CA ASN A 400 6.16 4.65 17.94
C ASN A 400 5.25 4.77 16.70
N ARG A 401 4.84 6.00 16.32
CA ARG A 401 4.05 6.25 15.10
C ARG A 401 4.83 5.84 13.85
N ALA A 402 6.10 6.25 13.73
CA ALA A 402 6.97 5.90 12.61
C ALA A 402 7.20 4.39 12.50
N ARG A 403 7.39 3.70 13.64
CA ARG A 403 7.54 2.23 13.65
C ARG A 403 6.27 1.54 13.19
N ALA A 404 5.09 1.96 13.65
CA ALA A 404 3.82 1.39 13.23
C ALA A 404 3.63 1.48 11.71
N LEU A 405 4.04 2.59 11.10
CA LEU A 405 4.02 2.78 9.66
C LEU A 405 5.03 1.89 8.92
N SER A 406 6.23 1.67 9.47
CA SER A 406 7.22 0.80 8.82
C SER A 406 6.72 -0.64 8.60
N TYR A 407 5.89 -1.16 9.51
CA TYR A 407 5.34 -2.52 9.39
C TYR A 407 4.25 -2.67 8.31
N THR A 408 3.75 -1.55 7.80
CA THR A 408 2.74 -1.54 6.73
C THR A 408 3.34 -1.44 5.33
N HIS A 409 4.67 -1.28 5.22
CA HIS A 409 5.35 -1.19 3.94
C HIS A 409 5.26 -2.53 3.17
N PRO A 410 4.90 -2.51 1.88
CA PRO A 410 4.78 -3.72 1.05
C PRO A 410 5.97 -4.69 1.13
N GLN A 411 7.21 -4.17 1.20
CA GLN A 411 8.44 -4.97 1.32
C GLN A 411 8.89 -5.25 2.76
N ALA A 412 8.51 -4.44 3.77
CA ALA A 412 8.81 -4.75 5.17
C ALA A 412 8.03 -5.98 5.65
N GLN A 413 6.88 -6.24 5.03
CA GLN A 413 6.11 -7.46 5.19
C GLN A 413 6.85 -8.74 4.74
N GLU A 414 7.99 -8.62 4.05
CA GLU A 414 8.85 -9.74 3.65
C GLU A 414 10.00 -10.05 4.62
N THR A 415 10.37 -9.15 5.55
CA THR A 415 11.69 -9.20 6.22
C THR A 415 11.76 -9.37 7.75
N GLU A 416 10.64 -9.37 8.51
CA GLU A 416 10.64 -9.67 9.97
C GLU A 416 10.01 -10.99 10.38
#